data_AF-V9E3B9-F1
#
_entry.id   AF-V9E3B9-F1
#
_cell.length_a   1.000
_cell.length_b   1.000
_cell.length_c   1.000
_cell.angle_alpha   90.00
_cell.angle_beta   90.00
_cell.angle_gamma   90.00
#
_symmetry.space_group_name_H-M   'P 1'
#
loop_
_entity.id
_entity.type
_entity.pdbx_description
1 polymer ?
#
loop_
_entity_poly.entity_id
_entity_poly.type
_entity_poly.pdbx_seq_one_letter_code
_entity_poly.pdbx_strand_id
1 'polypeptide(L)'
;MLPGPWRQQLRALQRQGQRHRARVPLASLRSLSSASSGSNGDAEFALGVKYLLGKAEGAGDVGSAASVHGAVLHWTNAAEMGHIRAQGALGSLYLKGHAGIPRNVSLARQFLQQAADAGHDGSCHEIGKLFFQGSDEVPRDLERALHYWTQAAESGHMAASYDLGYMYAQGLHVTQDEDKAVQLYRQAAKQSMPEAHRALGNACLHGRGVEQSAEQAVTHFRHAAEAGNALAQFDLGACYMLGRGIEQDHAKAAQFFFLAAEGGIPQAQLCLAQLFENGQGIPADYEKSIQYYQLAAKGGLQEATQALDRLGAPHEPAQ
;
A
#
# COMPACT_ATOMS: atom_id res chain seq x y z
N MET A 1 27.34 -5.31 29.07
CA MET A 1 26.39 -5.22 27.94
C MET A 1 25.86 -6.62 27.66
N LEU A 2 24.59 -6.87 28.01
CA LEU A 2 23.92 -8.12 27.62
C LEU A 2 23.86 -8.16 26.08
N PRO A 3 24.20 -9.28 25.42
CA PRO A 3 24.02 -9.39 23.98
C PRO A 3 22.55 -9.12 23.64
N GLY A 4 22.31 -8.23 22.67
CA GLY A 4 20.95 -7.83 22.30
C GLY A 4 20.06 -9.05 21.97
N PRO A 5 18.75 -8.97 22.21
CA PRO A 5 17.80 -10.09 22.07
C PRO A 5 17.89 -10.81 20.70
N TRP A 6 18.31 -10.09 19.66
CA TRP A 6 18.53 -10.60 18.29
C TRP A 6 19.60 -11.69 18.21
N ARG A 7 20.61 -11.67 19.09
CA ARG A 7 21.69 -12.67 19.10
C ARG A 7 21.20 -14.05 19.55
N GLN A 8 20.19 -14.11 20.41
CA GLN A 8 19.56 -15.38 20.77
C GLN A 8 18.73 -15.94 19.61
N GLN A 9 18.02 -15.05 18.90
CA GLN A 9 17.22 -15.43 17.73
C GLN A 9 18.11 -15.82 16.54
N LEU A 10 19.23 -15.13 16.32
CA LEU A 10 20.29 -15.55 15.38
C LEU A 10 20.85 -16.94 15.72
N ARG A 11 21.14 -17.22 17.00
CA ARG A 11 21.57 -18.56 17.43
C ARG A 11 20.47 -19.62 17.24
N ALA A 12 19.20 -19.25 17.30
CA ALA A 12 18.10 -20.16 17.01
C ALA A 12 17.96 -20.42 15.49
N LEU A 13 18.03 -19.37 14.67
CA LEU A 13 18.01 -19.44 13.20
C LEU A 13 19.23 -20.21 12.67
N GLN A 14 20.42 -20.00 13.23
CA GLN A 14 21.63 -20.76 12.91
C GLN A 14 21.49 -22.24 13.27
N ARG A 15 20.88 -22.57 14.41
CA ARG A 15 20.62 -23.96 14.81
C ARG A 15 19.58 -24.65 13.91
N GLN A 16 18.55 -23.92 13.47
CA GLN A 16 17.58 -24.43 12.49
C GLN A 16 18.19 -24.58 11.09
N GLY A 17 19.00 -23.62 10.64
CA GLY A 17 19.74 -23.70 9.38
C GLY A 17 20.76 -24.83 9.37
N GLN A 18 21.42 -25.13 10.50
CA GLN A 18 22.32 -26.27 10.65
C GLN A 18 21.60 -27.63 10.59
N ARG A 19 20.34 -27.73 11.03
CA ARG A 19 19.52 -28.94 10.87
C ARG A 19 19.18 -29.23 9.40
N HIS A 20 19.06 -28.20 8.56
CA HIS A 20 18.90 -28.34 7.11
C HIS A 20 20.25 -28.45 6.36
N ARG A 21 21.35 -27.98 6.94
CA ARG A 21 22.73 -28.01 6.40
C ARG A 21 23.56 -29.21 6.87
N ALA A 22 22.95 -30.34 7.22
CA ALA A 22 23.71 -31.58 7.48
C ALA A 22 24.27 -32.19 6.18
N ARG A 23 25.11 -31.42 5.46
CA ARG A 23 26.00 -31.77 4.35
C ARG A 23 26.58 -30.47 3.77
N VAL A 24 27.57 -29.83 4.41
CA VAL A 24 28.73 -29.11 3.79
C VAL A 24 29.72 -28.73 4.93
N PRO A 25 31.05 -28.91 4.79
CA PRO A 25 32.02 -28.62 5.85
C PRO A 25 32.28 -27.12 6.06
N LEU A 26 32.39 -26.70 7.32
CA LEU A 26 32.74 -25.35 7.79
C LEU A 26 34.24 -25.04 7.60
N ALA A 27 34.68 -24.75 6.39
CA ALA A 27 36.08 -24.38 6.15
C ALA A 27 36.25 -23.29 5.07
N SER A 28 35.79 -22.06 5.35
CA SER A 28 36.25 -20.85 4.64
C SER A 28 35.67 -19.56 5.24
N LEU A 29 35.91 -19.29 6.54
CA LEU A 29 35.62 -17.98 7.13
C LEU A 29 36.81 -17.50 7.98
N ARG A 30 37.95 -17.28 7.32
CA ARG A 30 39.04 -16.44 7.85
C ARG A 30 39.73 -15.72 6.70
N SER A 31 39.31 -14.50 6.46
CA SER A 31 40.17 -13.31 6.26
C SER A 31 39.31 -12.25 5.61
N LEU A 32 39.21 -11.09 6.27
CA LEU A 32 39.12 -9.76 5.69
C LEU A 32 38.89 -8.79 6.86
N SER A 33 39.97 -8.56 7.60
CA SER A 33 40.12 -7.40 8.47
C SER A 33 40.41 -6.16 7.64
N SER A 34 39.89 -5.02 8.10
CA SER A 34 40.15 -3.64 7.66
C SER A 34 39.59 -3.20 6.31
N ALA A 35 38.26 -3.23 6.17
CA ALA A 35 37.54 -2.32 5.27
C ALA A 35 36.53 -1.52 6.10
N SER A 36 36.24 -0.29 5.69
CA SER A 36 35.32 0.61 6.40
C SER A 36 34.01 -0.12 6.73
N SER A 37 33.46 0.10 7.92
CA SER A 37 32.23 -0.57 8.37
C SER A 37 31.08 -0.50 7.35
N GLY A 38 31.07 0.55 6.52
CA GLY A 38 30.14 0.70 5.39
C GLY A 38 30.30 -0.37 4.29
N SER A 39 31.52 -0.67 3.83
CA SER A 39 31.71 -1.61 2.71
C SER A 39 31.35 -3.05 3.08
N ASN A 40 31.54 -3.42 4.35
CA ASN A 40 31.18 -4.74 4.85
C ASN A 40 29.66 -4.86 5.10
N GLY A 41 29.01 -3.79 5.56
CA GLY A 41 27.56 -3.74 5.72
C GLY A 41 26.81 -3.89 4.40
N ASP A 42 27.26 -3.19 3.35
CA ASP A 42 26.68 -3.27 2.01
C ASP A 42 26.83 -4.68 1.41
N ALA A 43 27.97 -5.33 1.63
CA ALA A 43 28.23 -6.69 1.16
C ALA A 43 27.32 -7.72 1.84
N GLU A 44 27.15 -7.63 3.15
CA GLU A 44 26.20 -8.47 3.91
C GLU A 44 24.77 -8.21 3.45
N PHE A 45 24.37 -6.95 3.26
CA PHE A 45 23.03 -6.63 2.76
C PHE A 45 22.77 -7.23 1.37
N ALA A 46 23.71 -7.07 0.43
CA ALA A 46 23.62 -7.62 -0.91
C ALA A 46 23.58 -9.16 -0.91
N LEU A 47 24.31 -9.80 0.01
CA LEU A 47 24.26 -11.25 0.16
C LEU A 47 22.89 -11.72 0.67
N GLY A 48 22.28 -10.99 1.61
CA GLY A 48 20.91 -11.26 2.04
C GLY A 48 19.89 -11.15 0.91
N VAL A 49 20.04 -10.16 0.03
CA VAL A 49 19.21 -10.03 -1.20
C VAL A 49 19.42 -11.24 -2.13
N LYS A 50 20.66 -11.70 -2.32
CA LYS A 50 20.93 -12.90 -3.14
C LYS A 50 20.26 -14.14 -2.57
N TYR A 51 20.22 -14.29 -1.24
CA TYR A 51 19.50 -15.39 -0.60
C TYR A 51 18.01 -15.34 -0.94
N LEU A 52 17.34 -14.18 -0.81
CA LEU A 52 15.93 -14.04 -1.19
C LEU A 52 15.65 -14.37 -2.66
N LEU A 53 16.58 -14.02 -3.54
CA LEU A 53 16.48 -14.31 -4.98
C LEU A 53 16.83 -15.76 -5.33
N GLY A 54 17.15 -16.63 -4.37
CA GLY A 54 17.58 -18.00 -4.64
C GLY A 54 18.95 -18.09 -5.34
N LYS A 55 19.72 -17.00 -5.37
CA LYS A 55 20.99 -16.86 -6.11
C LYS A 55 22.23 -17.09 -5.24
N ALA A 56 22.06 -17.36 -3.95
CA ALA A 56 23.16 -17.64 -3.03
C ALA A 56 23.37 -19.15 -2.84
N GLU A 57 24.60 -19.57 -2.57
CA GLU A 57 24.89 -20.97 -2.27
C GLU A 57 24.15 -21.42 -1.00
N GLY A 58 23.40 -22.52 -1.13
CA GLY A 58 22.53 -23.03 -0.07
C GLY A 58 21.27 -22.20 0.17
N ALA A 59 20.93 -21.26 -0.72
CA ALA A 59 19.57 -20.72 -0.77
C ALA A 59 18.64 -21.83 -1.27
N GLY A 60 17.50 -22.02 -0.59
CA GLY A 60 16.40 -22.79 -1.15
C GLY A 60 15.67 -21.99 -2.23
N ASP A 61 14.49 -22.44 -2.62
CA ASP A 61 13.65 -21.74 -3.59
C ASP A 61 13.36 -20.28 -3.17
N VAL A 62 13.05 -19.43 -4.15
CA VAL A 62 12.69 -18.02 -3.92
C VAL A 62 11.52 -17.94 -2.93
N GLY A 63 11.70 -17.20 -1.84
CA GLY A 63 10.69 -17.09 -0.78
C GLY A 63 10.51 -18.34 0.11
N SER A 64 11.30 -19.40 -0.08
CA SER A 64 11.33 -20.53 0.85
C SER A 64 11.81 -20.13 2.24
N ALA A 65 11.46 -20.92 3.27
CA ALA A 65 11.98 -20.67 4.61
C ALA A 65 13.51 -20.58 4.60
N ALA A 66 14.22 -21.47 3.90
CA ALA A 66 15.68 -21.46 3.86
C ALA A 66 16.27 -20.16 3.26
N SER A 67 15.70 -19.63 2.18
CA SER A 67 16.16 -18.37 1.58
C SER A 67 15.90 -17.18 2.50
N VAL A 68 14.73 -17.10 3.13
CA VAL A 68 14.42 -16.01 4.06
C VAL A 68 15.27 -16.08 5.35
N HIS A 69 15.56 -17.27 5.87
CA HIS A 69 16.46 -17.42 7.02
C HIS A 69 17.88 -16.95 6.69
N GLY A 70 18.41 -17.29 5.50
CA GLY A 70 19.70 -16.80 5.02
C GLY A 70 19.71 -15.29 4.88
N ALA A 71 18.64 -14.71 4.31
CA ALA A 71 18.50 -13.27 4.18
C ALA A 71 18.49 -12.56 5.54
N VAL A 72 17.71 -13.05 6.52
CA VAL A 72 17.67 -12.48 7.87
C VAL A 72 19.02 -12.52 8.55
N LEU A 73 19.77 -13.62 8.42
CA LEU A 73 21.10 -13.72 9.01
C LEU A 73 22.01 -12.59 8.51
N HIS A 74 22.13 -12.46 7.19
CA HIS A 74 23.00 -11.46 6.57
C HIS A 74 22.50 -10.03 6.79
N TRP A 75 21.19 -9.80 6.71
CA TRP A 75 20.63 -8.50 7.04
C TRP A 75 20.82 -8.13 8.51
N THR A 76 20.81 -9.09 9.43
CA THR A 76 21.07 -8.81 10.84
C THR A 76 22.53 -8.41 11.04
N ASN A 77 23.48 -9.08 10.39
CA ASN A 77 24.88 -8.67 10.41
C ASN A 77 25.06 -7.25 9.85
N ALA A 78 24.45 -6.96 8.69
CA ALA A 78 24.48 -5.63 8.09
C ALA A 78 23.85 -4.57 9.02
N ALA A 79 22.73 -4.88 9.67
CA ALA A 79 22.08 -4.01 10.62
C ALA A 79 22.93 -3.75 11.88
N GLU A 80 23.64 -4.76 12.40
CA GLU A 80 24.63 -4.59 13.48
C GLU A 80 25.78 -3.66 13.08
N MET A 81 26.10 -3.57 11.78
CA MET A 81 27.08 -2.64 11.22
C MET A 81 26.50 -1.24 10.93
N GLY A 82 25.23 -1.00 11.24
CA GLY A 82 24.55 0.29 11.02
C GLY A 82 23.94 0.46 9.62
N HIS A 83 23.81 -0.60 8.83
CA HIS A 83 23.25 -0.52 7.49
C HIS A 83 21.73 -0.23 7.53
N ILE A 84 21.36 0.99 7.17
CA ILE A 84 20.01 1.55 7.32
C ILE A 84 18.94 0.74 6.59
N ARG A 85 19.16 0.37 5.32
CA ARG A 85 18.19 -0.42 4.55
C ARG A 85 18.02 -1.84 5.11
N ALA A 86 19.04 -2.39 5.77
CA ALA A 86 18.95 -3.71 6.39
C ALA A 86 18.09 -3.66 7.65
N GLN A 87 18.27 -2.62 8.47
CA GLN A 87 17.40 -2.32 9.61
C GLN A 87 15.94 -2.16 9.13
N GLY A 88 15.70 -1.33 8.11
CA GLY A 88 14.34 -1.16 7.57
C GLY A 88 13.71 -2.45 7.04
N ALA A 89 14.48 -3.26 6.30
CA ALA A 89 14.02 -4.53 5.76
C ALA A 89 13.69 -5.56 6.86
N LEU A 90 14.54 -5.69 7.88
CA LEU A 90 14.27 -6.54 9.04
C LEU A 90 13.04 -6.06 9.81
N GLY A 91 12.94 -4.75 10.03
CA GLY A 91 11.80 -4.13 10.68
C GLY A 91 10.47 -4.50 10.01
N SER A 92 10.40 -4.34 8.69
CA SER A 92 9.22 -4.72 7.89
C SER A 92 8.94 -6.22 7.93
N LEU A 93 9.98 -7.05 7.84
CA LEU A 93 9.84 -8.51 7.87
C LEU A 93 9.30 -9.01 9.21
N TYR A 94 9.80 -8.50 10.34
CA TYR A 94 9.30 -8.89 11.66
C TYR A 94 7.89 -8.35 11.93
N LEU A 95 7.51 -7.23 11.32
CA LEU A 95 6.16 -6.67 11.45
C LEU A 95 5.11 -7.55 10.77
N LYS A 96 5.43 -8.04 9.58
CA LYS A 96 4.55 -8.90 8.76
C LYS A 96 4.62 -10.37 9.17
N GLY A 97 5.80 -10.83 9.60
CA GLY A 97 6.11 -12.24 9.71
C GLY A 97 6.30 -12.90 8.34
N HIS A 98 6.91 -14.08 8.34
CA HIS A 98 7.08 -14.93 7.15
C HIS A 98 7.06 -16.41 7.58
N ALA A 99 6.85 -17.33 6.64
CA ALA A 99 7.02 -18.76 6.89
C ALA A 99 8.38 -19.04 7.55
N GLY A 100 8.34 -19.50 8.81
CA GLY A 100 9.52 -19.78 9.65
C GLY A 100 10.12 -18.59 10.40
N ILE A 101 9.63 -17.36 10.20
CA ILE A 101 9.99 -16.18 10.98
C ILE A 101 8.71 -15.60 11.59
N PRO A 102 8.44 -15.87 12.88
CA PRO A 102 7.22 -15.39 13.51
C PRO A 102 7.23 -13.86 13.57
N ARG A 103 6.02 -13.30 13.44
CA ARG A 103 5.76 -11.87 13.68
C ARG A 103 6.28 -11.48 15.06
N ASN A 104 7.02 -10.38 15.14
CA ASN A 104 7.57 -9.85 16.38
C ASN A 104 7.55 -8.32 16.35
N VAL A 105 6.50 -7.73 16.93
CA VAL A 105 6.25 -6.28 16.90
C VAL A 105 7.32 -5.50 17.67
N SER A 106 7.77 -6.03 18.80
CA SER A 106 8.81 -5.40 19.63
C SER A 106 10.13 -5.25 18.89
N LEU A 107 10.48 -6.27 18.12
CA LEU A 107 11.69 -6.30 17.30
C LEU A 107 11.54 -5.42 16.05
N ALA A 108 10.39 -5.53 15.38
CA ALA A 108 10.04 -4.67 14.27
C ALA A 108 10.19 -3.19 14.64
N ARG A 109 9.59 -2.77 15.77
CA ARG A 109 9.69 -1.40 16.28
C ARG A 109 11.15 -0.96 16.44
N GLN A 110 12.01 -1.79 17.02
CA GLN A 110 13.41 -1.40 17.28
C GLN A 110 14.19 -1.16 15.99
N PHE A 111 14.11 -2.08 15.02
CA PHE A 111 14.81 -1.87 13.74
C PHE A 111 14.19 -0.77 12.89
N LEU A 112 12.86 -0.65 12.85
CA LEU A 112 12.20 0.44 12.15
C LEU A 112 12.58 1.79 12.76
N GLN A 113 12.68 1.87 14.09
CA GLN A 113 13.04 3.09 14.80
C GLN A 113 14.46 3.53 14.45
N GLN A 114 15.42 2.60 14.51
CA GLN A 114 16.81 2.86 14.14
C GLN A 114 16.94 3.37 12.70
N ALA A 115 16.23 2.73 11.76
CA ALA A 115 16.24 3.13 10.37
C ALA A 115 15.55 4.50 10.16
N ALA A 116 14.44 4.75 10.85
CA ALA A 116 13.69 6.01 10.77
C ALA A 116 14.49 7.18 11.34
N ASP A 117 15.13 7.00 12.49
CA ASP A 117 16.01 8.00 13.12
C ASP A 117 17.23 8.32 12.23
N ALA A 118 17.63 7.37 11.38
CA ALA A 118 18.68 7.55 10.36
C ALA A 118 18.15 8.13 9.02
N GLY A 119 16.88 8.53 8.94
CA GLY A 119 16.29 9.18 7.76
C GLY A 119 15.74 8.23 6.70
N HIS A 120 15.56 6.93 7.00
CA HIS A 120 14.93 6.01 6.06
C HIS A 120 13.42 6.26 5.97
N ASP A 121 13.02 6.88 4.87
CA ASP A 121 11.65 7.29 4.56
C ASP A 121 10.62 6.16 4.68
N GLY A 122 10.92 4.98 4.13
CA GLY A 122 10.04 3.81 4.23
C GLY A 122 9.87 3.30 5.67
N SER A 123 10.94 3.37 6.47
CA SER A 123 10.85 2.99 7.89
C SER A 123 10.11 4.03 8.71
N CYS A 124 10.25 5.32 8.38
CA CYS A 124 9.45 6.39 8.96
C CYS A 124 7.95 6.15 8.69
N HIS A 125 7.56 5.77 7.47
CA HIS A 125 6.17 5.42 7.15
C HIS A 125 5.66 4.22 7.97
N GLU A 126 6.43 3.13 8.03
CA GLU A 126 6.05 1.91 8.73
C GLU A 126 5.99 2.09 10.25
N ILE A 127 6.94 2.80 10.86
CA ILE A 127 6.89 3.04 12.30
C ILE A 127 5.80 4.04 12.67
N GLY A 128 5.52 5.03 11.81
CA GLY A 128 4.38 5.92 11.97
C GLY A 128 3.05 5.15 11.98
N LYS A 129 2.87 4.19 11.04
CA LYS A 129 1.72 3.28 11.02
C LYS A 129 1.61 2.46 12.31
N LEU A 130 2.73 1.94 12.79
CA LEU A 130 2.77 1.15 14.02
C LEU A 130 2.31 1.96 15.24
N PHE A 131 2.81 3.18 15.42
CA PHE A 131 2.38 4.06 16.52
C PHE A 131 0.93 4.55 16.35
N PHE A 132 0.47 4.75 15.12
CA PHE A 132 -0.90 5.18 14.84
C PHE A 132 -1.93 4.11 15.24
N GLN A 133 -1.66 2.85 14.87
CA GLN A 133 -2.53 1.71 15.16
C GLN A 133 -2.43 1.29 16.63
N GLY A 134 -1.20 1.25 17.16
CA GLY A 134 -0.89 0.64 18.44
C GLY A 134 -1.01 -0.89 18.43
N SER A 135 -0.44 -1.52 19.46
CA SER A 135 -0.58 -2.93 19.81
C SER A 135 -0.41 -3.10 21.33
N ASP A 136 -0.62 -4.32 21.83
CA ASP A 136 -0.38 -4.63 23.25
C ASP A 136 1.06 -4.31 23.67
N GLU A 137 2.04 -4.51 22.78
CA GLU A 137 3.46 -4.22 23.04
C GLU A 137 3.90 -2.80 22.68
N VAL A 138 3.14 -2.11 21.83
CA VAL A 138 3.47 -0.76 21.35
C VAL A 138 2.24 0.12 21.51
N PRO A 139 2.10 0.84 22.64
CA PRO A 139 0.95 1.70 22.86
C PRO A 139 0.76 2.70 21.71
N ARG A 140 -0.50 2.99 21.40
CA ARG A 140 -0.85 4.01 20.42
C ARG A 140 -0.26 5.36 20.85
N ASP A 141 0.46 6.01 19.93
CA ASP A 141 1.12 7.30 20.14
C ASP A 141 0.96 8.16 18.88
N LEU A 142 -0.04 9.02 18.90
CA LEU A 142 -0.40 9.85 17.74
C LEU A 142 0.66 10.92 17.43
N GLU A 143 1.31 11.46 18.45
CA GLU A 143 2.34 12.48 18.28
C GLU A 143 3.54 11.91 17.53
N ARG A 144 4.01 10.73 17.95
CA ARG A 144 5.09 10.02 17.23
C ARG A 144 4.67 9.57 15.84
N ALA A 145 3.43 9.10 15.68
CA ALA A 145 2.93 8.71 14.37
C ALA A 145 3.00 9.87 13.37
N LEU A 146 2.49 11.04 13.77
CA LEU A 146 2.52 12.26 12.96
C LEU A 146 3.94 12.75 12.71
N HIS A 147 4.82 12.67 13.72
CA HIS A 147 6.22 13.04 13.58
C HIS A 147 6.92 12.21 12.48
N TYR A 148 6.85 10.88 12.55
CA TYR A 148 7.50 10.02 11.55
C TYR A 148 6.87 10.11 10.17
N TRP A 149 5.54 10.23 10.07
CA TRP A 149 4.91 10.44 8.77
C TRP A 149 5.27 11.80 8.17
N THR A 150 5.44 12.84 8.99
CA THR A 150 5.88 14.16 8.50
C THR A 150 7.28 14.06 7.95
N GLN A 151 8.20 13.44 8.69
CA GLN A 151 9.57 13.19 8.24
C GLN A 151 9.61 12.35 6.94
N ALA A 152 8.78 11.30 6.85
CA ALA A 152 8.68 10.46 5.66
C ALA A 152 8.18 11.28 4.45
N ALA A 153 7.13 12.07 4.64
CA ALA A 153 6.60 12.93 3.59
C ALA A 153 7.63 13.98 3.15
N GLU A 154 8.30 14.67 4.06
CA GLU A 154 9.36 15.64 3.74
C GLU A 154 10.53 15.00 2.97
N SER A 155 10.81 13.72 3.24
CA SER A 155 11.82 12.93 2.52
C SER A 155 11.36 12.41 1.16
N GLY A 156 10.11 12.69 0.76
CA GLY A 156 9.56 12.28 -0.52
C GLY A 156 8.80 10.95 -0.51
N HIS A 157 8.45 10.37 0.64
CA HIS A 157 7.68 9.13 0.67
C HIS A 157 6.24 9.35 0.20
N MET A 158 5.84 8.72 -0.92
CA MET A 158 4.51 8.94 -1.51
C MET A 158 3.35 8.56 -0.59
N ALA A 159 3.39 7.37 0.05
CA ALA A 159 2.27 6.91 0.88
C ALA A 159 2.11 7.77 2.14
N ALA A 160 3.20 8.12 2.83
CA ALA A 160 3.16 9.05 3.96
C ALA A 160 2.61 10.43 3.56
N SER A 161 3.00 10.94 2.37
CA SER A 161 2.45 12.19 1.85
C SER A 161 0.94 12.08 1.65
N TYR A 162 0.47 10.99 1.03
CA TYR A 162 -0.96 10.74 0.85
C TYR A 162 -1.72 10.59 2.18
N ASP A 163 -1.20 9.78 3.11
CA ASP A 163 -1.83 9.51 4.40
C ASP A 163 -1.94 10.79 5.25
N LEU A 164 -0.89 11.60 5.31
CA LEU A 164 -0.95 12.91 5.96
C LEU A 164 -1.90 13.87 5.25
N GLY A 165 -1.90 13.87 3.92
CA GLY A 165 -2.84 14.67 3.14
C GLY A 165 -4.28 14.34 3.49
N TYR A 166 -4.58 13.05 3.63
CA TYR A 166 -5.89 12.58 4.09
C TYR A 166 -6.23 13.04 5.50
N MET A 167 -5.29 12.96 6.44
CA MET A 167 -5.49 13.45 7.80
C MET A 167 -5.81 14.95 7.84
N TYR A 168 -5.04 15.77 7.11
CA TYR A 168 -5.29 17.21 7.04
C TYR A 168 -6.61 17.54 6.31
N ALA A 169 -6.96 16.82 5.26
CA ALA A 169 -8.22 17.03 4.54
C ALA A 169 -9.45 16.75 5.41
N GLN A 170 -9.35 15.76 6.31
CA GLN A 170 -10.44 15.31 7.17
C GLN A 170 -10.39 15.89 8.59
N GLY A 171 -9.32 16.59 8.98
CA GLY A 171 -9.12 17.04 10.36
C GLY A 171 -8.94 15.88 11.36
N LEU A 172 -8.39 14.76 10.91
CA LEU A 172 -8.22 13.56 11.73
C LEU A 172 -6.93 13.68 12.53
N HIS A 173 -7.04 13.87 13.85
CA HIS A 173 -5.90 14.02 14.78
C HIS A 173 -4.99 15.23 14.55
N VAL A 174 -5.26 16.01 13.51
CA VAL A 174 -4.64 17.30 13.19
C VAL A 174 -5.73 18.33 12.93
N THR A 175 -5.41 19.61 13.05
CA THR A 175 -6.35 20.66 12.62
C THR A 175 -6.55 20.54 11.12
N GLN A 176 -7.81 20.59 10.67
CA GLN A 176 -8.14 20.49 9.25
C GLN A 176 -7.47 21.61 8.46
N ASP A 177 -6.82 21.25 7.37
CA ASP A 177 -6.08 22.18 6.50
C ASP A 177 -6.11 21.64 5.07
N GLU A 178 -7.05 22.14 4.28
CA GLU A 178 -7.27 21.66 2.91
C GLU A 178 -6.12 22.07 1.98
N ASP A 179 -5.52 23.25 2.18
CA ASP A 179 -4.39 23.73 1.38
C ASP A 179 -3.17 22.82 1.59
N LYS A 180 -2.86 22.49 2.85
CA LYS A 180 -1.79 21.56 3.19
C LYS A 180 -2.08 20.16 2.67
N ALA A 181 -3.32 19.69 2.76
CA ALA A 181 -3.72 18.41 2.19
C ALA A 181 -3.44 18.33 0.69
N VAL A 182 -3.82 19.37 -0.06
CA VAL A 182 -3.57 19.46 -1.50
C VAL A 182 -2.07 19.46 -1.80
N GLN A 183 -1.25 20.19 -1.04
CA GLN A 183 0.20 20.19 -1.23
C GLN A 183 0.79 18.78 -1.07
N LEU A 184 0.36 18.05 -0.05
CA LEU A 184 0.77 16.68 0.22
C LEU A 184 0.27 15.70 -0.86
N TYR A 185 -0.96 15.85 -1.34
CA TYR A 185 -1.45 15.06 -2.47
C TYR A 185 -0.70 15.35 -3.76
N ARG A 186 -0.34 16.62 -4.05
CA ARG A 186 0.52 16.97 -5.20
C ARG A 186 1.88 16.29 -5.09
N GLN A 187 2.44 16.21 -3.89
CA GLN A 187 3.71 15.52 -3.66
C GLN A 187 3.62 14.01 -3.93
N ALA A 188 2.55 13.35 -3.45
CA ALA A 188 2.31 11.94 -3.74
C ALA A 188 2.03 11.70 -5.24
N ALA A 189 1.25 12.57 -5.88
CA ALA A 189 0.89 12.48 -7.30
C ALA A 189 2.09 12.66 -8.23
N LYS A 190 3.12 13.43 -7.86
CA LYS A 190 4.38 13.52 -8.61
C LYS A 190 5.09 12.17 -8.82
N GLN A 191 4.78 11.19 -7.99
CA GLN A 191 5.30 9.81 -8.11
C GLN A 191 4.26 8.85 -8.70
N SER A 192 3.28 9.39 -9.43
CA SER A 192 2.23 8.64 -10.13
C SER A 192 1.32 7.82 -9.22
N MET A 193 1.14 8.24 -7.94
CA MET A 193 0.23 7.57 -7.01
C MET A 193 -1.24 7.81 -7.43
N PRO A 194 -1.99 6.78 -7.84
CA PRO A 194 -3.34 6.96 -8.39
C PRO A 194 -4.33 7.53 -7.38
N GLU A 195 -4.25 7.12 -6.12
CA GLU A 195 -5.12 7.60 -5.04
C GLU A 195 -4.92 9.10 -4.80
N ALA A 196 -3.69 9.60 -4.90
CA ALA A 196 -3.39 11.01 -4.76
C ALA A 196 -3.95 11.83 -5.93
N HIS A 197 -3.85 11.32 -7.16
CA HIS A 197 -4.53 11.91 -8.31
C HIS A 197 -6.05 11.95 -8.11
N ARG A 198 -6.68 10.87 -7.65
CA ARG A 198 -8.12 10.88 -7.36
C ARG A 198 -8.50 11.87 -6.26
N ALA A 199 -7.67 12.01 -5.21
CA ALA A 199 -7.89 12.98 -4.15
C ALA A 199 -7.78 14.43 -4.67
N LEU A 200 -6.80 14.73 -5.52
CA LEU A 200 -6.69 16.02 -6.21
C LEU A 200 -7.87 16.29 -7.13
N GLY A 201 -8.34 15.28 -7.86
CA GLY A 201 -9.53 15.40 -8.71
C GLY A 201 -10.74 15.82 -7.89
N ASN A 202 -10.96 15.16 -6.75
CA ASN A 202 -12.03 15.53 -5.82
C ASN A 202 -11.83 16.92 -5.18
N ALA A 203 -10.60 17.31 -4.88
CA ALA A 203 -10.28 18.64 -4.37
C ALA A 203 -10.65 19.73 -5.41
N CYS A 204 -10.22 19.58 -6.66
CA CYS A 204 -10.57 20.48 -7.77
C CYS A 204 -12.08 20.51 -8.03
N LEU A 205 -12.76 19.37 -7.97
CA LEU A 205 -14.19 19.29 -8.27
C LEU A 205 -15.05 20.08 -7.28
N HIS A 206 -14.62 20.15 -6.02
CA HIS A 206 -15.33 20.76 -4.90
C HIS A 206 -14.69 22.06 -4.39
N GLY A 207 -13.56 22.50 -4.95
CA GLY A 207 -12.86 23.71 -4.51
C GLY A 207 -12.23 23.61 -3.11
N ARG A 208 -11.77 22.42 -2.71
CA ARG A 208 -11.19 22.18 -1.37
C ARG A 208 -9.69 22.38 -1.37
N GLY A 209 -9.22 23.47 -0.78
CA GLY A 209 -7.79 23.84 -0.77
C GLY A 209 -7.18 24.15 -2.15
N VAL A 210 -8.02 24.27 -3.17
CA VAL A 210 -7.68 24.63 -4.56
C VAL A 210 -8.85 25.34 -5.20
N GLU A 211 -8.58 26.09 -6.26
CA GLU A 211 -9.62 26.65 -7.11
C GLU A 211 -10.53 25.55 -7.67
N GLN A 212 -11.84 25.78 -7.62
CA GLN A 212 -12.81 24.82 -8.12
C GLN A 212 -12.75 24.75 -9.65
N SER A 213 -12.45 23.58 -10.20
CA SER A 213 -12.41 23.33 -11.64
C SER A 213 -12.76 21.88 -11.95
N ALA A 214 -13.89 21.67 -12.64
CA ALA A 214 -14.28 20.35 -13.12
C ALA A 214 -13.33 19.83 -14.21
N GLU A 215 -12.77 20.71 -15.04
CA GLU A 215 -11.81 20.32 -16.08
C GLU A 215 -10.51 19.79 -15.47
N GLN A 216 -9.96 20.49 -14.48
CA GLN A 216 -8.78 19.99 -13.75
C GLN A 216 -9.08 18.69 -13.00
N ALA A 217 -10.31 18.56 -12.45
CA ALA A 217 -10.74 17.33 -11.82
C ALA A 217 -10.71 16.14 -12.80
N VAL A 218 -11.25 16.33 -14.01
CA VAL A 218 -11.21 15.32 -15.08
C VAL A 218 -9.79 14.93 -15.46
N THR A 219 -8.86 15.90 -15.56
CA THR A 219 -7.44 15.59 -15.82
C THR A 219 -6.85 14.69 -14.74
N HIS A 220 -7.10 15.01 -13.47
CA HIS A 220 -6.63 14.21 -12.34
C HIS A 220 -7.28 12.82 -12.28
N PHE A 221 -8.60 12.73 -12.47
CA PHE A 221 -9.30 11.44 -12.53
C PHE A 221 -8.80 10.57 -13.68
N ARG A 222 -8.51 11.16 -14.85
CA ARG A 222 -7.94 10.42 -15.98
C ARG A 222 -6.60 9.79 -15.64
N HIS A 223 -5.67 10.54 -15.04
CA HIS A 223 -4.38 9.98 -14.61
C HIS A 223 -4.55 8.79 -13.65
N ALA A 224 -5.45 8.90 -12.67
CA ALA A 224 -5.71 7.82 -11.72
C ALA A 224 -6.42 6.62 -12.38
N ALA A 225 -7.38 6.88 -13.29
CA ALA A 225 -8.14 5.84 -13.97
C ALA A 225 -7.28 5.02 -14.95
N GLU A 226 -6.38 5.68 -15.68
CA GLU A 226 -5.40 5.03 -16.58
C GLU A 226 -4.40 4.17 -15.80
N ALA A 227 -4.09 4.54 -14.55
CA ALA A 227 -3.29 3.73 -13.64
C ALA A 227 -4.08 2.60 -12.94
N GLY A 228 -5.34 2.38 -13.31
CA GLY A 228 -6.15 1.26 -12.83
C GLY A 228 -6.92 1.53 -11.53
N ASN A 229 -7.01 2.77 -11.06
CA ASN A 229 -7.79 3.07 -9.85
C ASN A 229 -9.30 3.01 -10.15
N ALA A 230 -9.98 1.99 -9.62
CA ALA A 230 -11.39 1.73 -9.89
C ALA A 230 -12.33 2.86 -9.43
N LEU A 231 -12.04 3.52 -8.30
CA LEU A 231 -12.81 4.67 -7.86
C LEU A 231 -12.64 5.87 -8.80
N ALA A 232 -11.44 6.11 -9.32
CA ALA A 232 -11.21 7.18 -10.29
C ALA A 232 -11.84 6.87 -11.65
N GLN A 233 -11.88 5.60 -12.05
CA GLN A 233 -12.64 5.16 -13.24
C GLN A 233 -14.13 5.47 -13.05
N PHE A 234 -14.70 5.18 -11.88
CA PHE A 234 -16.07 5.57 -11.55
C PHE A 234 -16.26 7.11 -11.61
N ASP A 235 -15.39 7.88 -10.94
CA ASP A 235 -15.45 9.34 -10.91
C ASP A 235 -15.38 9.95 -12.32
N LEU A 236 -14.51 9.41 -13.19
CA LEU A 236 -14.39 9.83 -14.59
C LEU A 236 -15.60 9.41 -15.43
N GLY A 237 -16.13 8.20 -15.22
CA GLY A 237 -17.37 7.75 -15.85
C GLY A 237 -18.54 8.66 -15.51
N ALA A 238 -18.65 9.09 -14.25
CA ALA A 238 -19.65 10.05 -13.81
C ALA A 238 -19.47 11.43 -14.47
N CYS A 239 -18.23 11.89 -14.67
CA CYS A 239 -17.96 13.13 -15.39
C CYS A 239 -18.45 13.06 -16.85
N TYR A 240 -18.17 11.96 -17.57
CA TYR A 240 -18.70 11.75 -18.92
C TYR A 240 -20.21 11.58 -18.95
N MET A 241 -20.80 10.92 -17.95
CA MET A 241 -22.25 10.73 -17.84
C MET A 241 -23.00 12.06 -17.71
N LEU A 242 -22.45 12.97 -16.90
CA LEU A 242 -23.08 14.24 -16.55
C LEU A 242 -22.58 15.43 -17.38
N GLY A 243 -21.57 15.23 -18.24
CA GLY A 243 -20.91 16.33 -18.95
C GLY A 243 -20.18 17.32 -18.03
N ARG A 244 -19.64 16.84 -16.90
CA ARG A 244 -19.04 17.70 -15.88
C ARG A 244 -17.55 17.89 -16.12
N GLY A 245 -17.16 19.07 -16.62
CA GLY A 245 -15.75 19.39 -16.93
C GLY A 245 -15.20 18.67 -18.16
N ILE A 246 -16.07 17.98 -18.89
CA ILE A 246 -15.80 17.29 -20.15
C ILE A 246 -17.11 17.16 -20.92
N GLU A 247 -17.04 17.07 -22.25
CA GLU A 247 -18.21 16.83 -23.09
C GLU A 247 -18.91 15.52 -22.67
N GLN A 248 -20.25 15.57 -22.61
CA GLN A 248 -21.06 14.42 -22.22
C GLN A 248 -20.93 13.30 -23.26
N ASP A 249 -20.65 12.09 -22.79
CA ASP A 249 -20.47 10.91 -23.66
C ASP A 249 -20.88 9.64 -22.90
N HIS A 250 -22.11 9.19 -23.12
CA HIS A 250 -22.65 8.01 -22.44
C HIS A 250 -21.90 6.72 -22.80
N ALA A 251 -21.33 6.62 -24.01
CA ALA A 251 -20.58 5.45 -24.43
C ALA A 251 -19.24 5.36 -23.68
N LYS A 252 -18.52 6.48 -23.55
CA LYS A 252 -17.32 6.53 -22.69
C LYS A 252 -17.64 6.34 -21.23
N ALA A 253 -18.74 6.91 -20.73
CA ALA A 253 -19.19 6.69 -19.37
C ALA A 253 -19.40 5.20 -19.08
N ALA A 254 -20.09 4.48 -19.99
CA ALA A 254 -20.28 3.04 -19.90
C ALA A 254 -18.95 2.26 -19.87
N GLN A 255 -17.96 2.64 -20.70
CA GLN A 255 -16.64 2.01 -20.69
C GLN A 255 -15.93 2.17 -19.34
N PHE A 256 -15.94 3.37 -18.76
CA PHE A 256 -15.32 3.61 -17.46
C PHE A 256 -16.09 2.96 -16.30
N PHE A 257 -17.43 2.95 -16.35
CA PHE A 257 -18.24 2.21 -15.39
C PHE A 257 -18.02 0.71 -15.47
N PHE A 258 -17.81 0.15 -16.67
CA PHE A 258 -17.42 -1.25 -16.82
C PHE A 258 -16.10 -1.55 -16.11
N LEU A 259 -15.05 -0.75 -16.35
CA LEU A 259 -13.76 -0.93 -15.68
C LEU A 259 -13.88 -0.83 -14.15
N ALA A 260 -14.63 0.15 -13.64
CA ALA A 260 -14.86 0.31 -12.21
C ALA A 260 -15.71 -0.83 -11.61
N ALA A 261 -16.68 -1.36 -12.36
CA ALA A 261 -17.53 -2.47 -11.96
C ALA A 261 -16.72 -3.78 -11.84
N GLU A 262 -15.80 -4.03 -12.78
CA GLU A 262 -14.83 -5.13 -12.70
C GLU A 262 -13.84 -4.94 -11.55
N GLY A 263 -13.52 -3.69 -11.20
CA GLY A 263 -12.81 -3.31 -9.98
C GLY A 263 -13.62 -3.48 -8.68
N GLY A 264 -14.86 -3.97 -8.77
CA GLY A 264 -15.71 -4.27 -7.63
C GLY A 264 -16.42 -3.07 -7.01
N ILE A 265 -16.53 -1.93 -7.71
CA ILE A 265 -17.23 -0.74 -7.22
C ILE A 265 -18.75 -0.92 -7.39
N PRO A 266 -19.54 -1.06 -6.30
CA PRO A 266 -20.98 -1.33 -6.40
C PRO A 266 -21.74 -0.22 -7.12
N GLN A 267 -21.35 1.05 -6.90
CA GLN A 267 -21.98 2.20 -7.54
C GLN A 267 -21.80 2.17 -9.07
N ALA A 268 -20.64 1.70 -9.54
CA ALA A 268 -20.38 1.54 -10.97
C ALA A 268 -21.23 0.40 -11.56
N GLN A 269 -21.38 -0.71 -10.83
CA GLN A 269 -22.25 -1.83 -11.23
C GLN A 269 -23.71 -1.37 -11.34
N LEU A 270 -24.21 -0.57 -10.39
CA LEU A 270 -25.55 0.02 -10.44
C LEU A 270 -25.73 0.92 -11.67
N CYS A 271 -24.80 1.85 -11.91
CA CYS A 271 -24.86 2.74 -13.08
C CYS A 271 -24.82 1.94 -14.39
N LEU A 272 -23.96 0.94 -14.49
CA LEU A 272 -23.87 0.10 -15.69
C LEU A 272 -25.15 -0.72 -15.93
N ALA A 273 -25.77 -1.23 -14.86
CA ALA A 273 -27.06 -1.92 -14.94
C ALA A 273 -28.16 -1.01 -15.50
N GLN A 274 -28.21 0.25 -15.06
CA GLN A 274 -29.13 1.25 -15.57
C GLN A 274 -28.87 1.60 -17.04
N LEU A 275 -27.60 1.63 -17.47
CA LEU A 275 -27.27 1.86 -18.89
C LEU A 275 -27.70 0.70 -19.78
N PHE A 276 -27.55 -0.54 -19.33
CA PHE A 276 -28.08 -1.71 -20.03
C PHE A 276 -29.61 -1.78 -20.01
N GLU A 277 -30.27 -1.32 -18.95
CA GLU A 277 -31.75 -1.24 -18.87
C GLU A 277 -32.28 -0.23 -19.90
N ASN A 278 -31.67 0.96 -19.96
CA ASN A 278 -32.16 2.09 -20.75
C ASN A 278 -31.58 2.15 -22.18
N GLY A 279 -30.55 1.36 -22.49
CA GLY A 279 -29.84 1.42 -23.77
C GLY A 279 -29.13 2.76 -24.03
N GLN A 280 -28.62 3.41 -22.98
CA GLN A 280 -27.97 4.73 -23.08
C GLN A 280 -26.47 4.58 -23.30
N GLY A 281 -25.98 4.98 -24.48
CA GLY A 281 -24.56 4.89 -24.84
C GLY A 281 -24.06 3.47 -25.16
N ILE A 282 -24.83 2.45 -24.79
CA ILE A 282 -24.63 1.03 -25.11
C ILE A 282 -25.97 0.39 -25.50
N PRO A 283 -26.00 -0.68 -26.32
CA PRO A 283 -27.23 -1.40 -26.62
C PRO A 283 -27.89 -1.93 -25.34
N ALA A 284 -29.22 -1.83 -25.28
CA ALA A 284 -29.98 -2.37 -24.15
C ALA A 284 -29.80 -3.89 -24.07
N ASP A 285 -29.62 -4.40 -22.84
CA ASP A 285 -29.39 -5.81 -22.54
C ASP A 285 -29.94 -6.11 -21.14
N TYR A 286 -31.21 -6.54 -21.09
CA TYR A 286 -31.91 -6.77 -19.82
C TYR A 286 -31.27 -7.88 -18.97
N GLU A 287 -30.70 -8.90 -19.61
CA GLU A 287 -30.03 -9.99 -18.89
C GLU A 287 -28.78 -9.46 -18.18
N LYS A 288 -27.94 -8.69 -18.88
CA LYS A 288 -26.78 -8.04 -18.25
C LYS A 288 -27.18 -7.00 -17.21
N SER A 289 -28.25 -6.25 -17.45
CA SER A 289 -28.79 -5.30 -16.48
C SER A 289 -29.10 -6.00 -15.15
N ILE A 290 -29.85 -7.11 -15.18
CA ILE A 290 -30.17 -7.91 -13.99
C ILE A 290 -28.88 -8.44 -13.31
N GLN A 291 -27.92 -8.94 -14.08
CA GLN A 291 -26.64 -9.44 -13.54
C GLN A 291 -25.88 -8.35 -12.78
N TYR A 292 -25.75 -7.15 -13.36
CA TYR A 292 -25.06 -6.04 -12.70
C TYR A 292 -25.85 -5.49 -11.50
N TYR A 293 -27.18 -5.46 -11.55
CA TYR A 293 -27.99 -5.14 -10.38
C TYR A 293 -27.79 -6.15 -9.25
N GLN A 294 -27.72 -7.45 -9.54
CA GLN A 294 -27.44 -8.47 -8.53
C GLN A 294 -26.07 -8.27 -7.87
N LEU A 295 -25.04 -7.94 -8.66
CA LEU A 295 -23.71 -7.62 -8.13
C LEU A 295 -23.74 -6.38 -7.23
N ALA A 296 -24.40 -5.30 -7.66
CA ALA A 296 -24.55 -4.09 -6.88
C ALA A 296 -25.33 -4.31 -5.57
N ALA A 297 -26.39 -5.13 -5.61
CA ALA A 297 -27.18 -5.51 -4.44
C ALA A 297 -26.35 -6.33 -3.44
N LYS A 298 -25.52 -7.26 -3.93
CA LYS A 298 -24.55 -8.00 -3.10
C LYS A 298 -23.50 -7.08 -2.49
N GLY A 299 -23.18 -5.98 -3.16
CA GLY A 299 -22.35 -4.88 -2.63
C GLY A 299 -23.05 -4.00 -1.60
N GLY A 300 -24.31 -4.30 -1.24
CA GLY A 300 -25.08 -3.58 -0.21
C GLY A 300 -25.87 -2.38 -0.70
N LEU A 301 -25.98 -2.16 -2.02
CA LEU A 301 -26.75 -1.03 -2.55
C LEU A 301 -28.25 -1.35 -2.59
N GLN A 302 -29.02 -0.65 -1.77
CA GLN A 302 -30.47 -0.82 -1.70
C GLN A 302 -31.17 -0.41 -3.01
N GLU A 303 -30.66 0.59 -3.73
CA GLU A 303 -31.25 0.97 -5.02
C GLU A 303 -31.21 -0.18 -6.04
N ALA A 304 -30.18 -1.02 -5.98
CA ALA A 304 -30.06 -2.19 -6.85
C ALA A 304 -31.11 -3.26 -6.49
N THR A 305 -31.32 -3.52 -5.19
CA THR A 305 -32.36 -4.42 -4.71
C THR A 305 -33.75 -3.95 -5.15
N GLN A 306 -34.05 -2.66 -4.99
CA GLN A 306 -35.32 -2.07 -5.44
C GLN A 306 -35.50 -2.17 -6.96
N ALA A 307 -34.43 -2.02 -7.74
CA ALA A 307 -34.47 -2.23 -9.17
C ALA A 307 -34.78 -3.69 -9.54
N LEU A 308 -34.17 -4.66 -8.84
CA LEU A 308 -34.45 -6.08 -9.05
C LEU A 308 -35.90 -6.44 -8.69
N ASP A 309 -36.43 -5.91 -7.59
CA ASP A 309 -37.84 -6.08 -7.20
C ASP A 309 -38.79 -5.53 -8.28
N ARG A 310 -38.50 -4.32 -8.79
CA ARG A 310 -39.25 -3.69 -9.89
C ARG A 310 -39.20 -4.51 -11.17
N LEU A 311 -38.09 -5.20 -11.43
CA LEU A 311 -37.90 -6.06 -12.60
C LEU A 311 -38.40 -7.50 -12.38
N GLY A 312 -38.87 -7.85 -11.18
CA GLY A 312 -39.29 -9.21 -10.84
C GLY A 312 -38.15 -10.23 -10.85
N ALA A 313 -36.90 -9.77 -10.69
CA ALA A 313 -35.71 -10.60 -10.73
C ALA A 313 -35.30 -11.07 -9.32
N PRO A 314 -34.85 -12.32 -9.15
CA PRO A 314 -34.43 -12.82 -7.84
C PRO A 314 -33.13 -12.14 -7.37
N HIS A 315 -33.05 -11.88 -6.06
CA HIS A 315 -31.85 -11.40 -5.38
C HIS A 315 -31.72 -12.04 -4.00
N GLU A 316 -30.49 -12.23 -3.54
CA GLU A 316 -30.21 -12.67 -2.18
C GLU A 316 -30.21 -11.45 -1.23
N PRO A 317 -30.71 -11.59 0.01
CA PRO A 317 -30.63 -10.52 0.99
C PRO A 317 -29.16 -10.17 1.30
N ALA A 318 -28.87 -8.88 1.50
CA ALA A 318 -27.54 -8.41 1.89
C ALA A 318 -27.09 -9.10 3.20
N GLN A 319 -25.85 -9.63 3.20
CA GLN A 319 -25.23 -10.30 4.35
C GLN A 319 -24.76 -9.31 5.42
#